data_AF-A0A965DQB9-F1
#
_entry.id   AF-A0A965DQB9-F1
#
_cell.length_a   1.000
_cell.length_b   1.000
_cell.length_c   1.000
_cell.angle_alpha   90.00
_cell.angle_beta   90.00
_cell.angle_gamma   90.00
#
_symmetry.space_group_name_H-M   'P 1'
#
loop_
_entity.id
_entity.type
_entity.pdbx_description
1 polymer ?
#
loop_
_entity_poly.entity_id
_entity_poly.type
_entity_poly.pdbx_seq_one_letter_code
_entity_poly.pdbx_strand_id
1 'polypeptide(L)'
;IMVNSCLDQLRRNQRFVADVTYDDVAYKLEVQETVTSSLNTEVLMGLVQSMPTGYRVVFNLFAIEGFSHQEIAEQMGISESTSKSQYLRARAYLRQRIEEKDHGKE
;
A
#
# COMPACT_ATOMS: atom_id res chain seq x y z
N ILE A 1 -8.18 17.07 34.75
CA ILE A 1 -7.63 15.77 34.26
C ILE A 1 -8.79 15.00 33.64
N MET A 2 -9.19 15.30 32.40
CA MET A 2 -10.27 14.58 31.71
C MET A 2 -10.18 14.71 30.18
N VAL A 3 -8.99 15.01 29.65
CA VAL A 3 -8.77 15.20 28.21
C VAL A 3 -7.87 14.09 27.64
N ASN A 4 -7.06 13.46 28.49
CA ASN A 4 -6.16 12.38 28.07
C ASN A 4 -6.87 11.05 27.79
N SER A 5 -8.06 10.80 28.35
CA SER A 5 -8.79 9.53 28.14
C SER A 5 -9.46 9.42 26.77
N CYS A 6 -9.84 10.54 26.14
CA CYS A 6 -10.40 10.52 24.79
C CYS A 6 -9.32 10.14 23.74
N LEU A 7 -8.07 10.55 23.99
CA LEU A 7 -6.92 10.25 23.14
C LEU A 7 -6.50 8.77 23.24
N ASP A 8 -6.60 8.17 24.42
CA ASP A 8 -6.32 6.73 24.62
C ASP A 8 -7.38 5.82 23.99
N GLN A 9 -8.64 6.26 23.92
CA GLN A 9 -9.71 5.52 23.25
C GLN A 9 -9.54 5.53 21.72
N LEU A 10 -9.04 6.63 21.14
CA LEU A 10 -8.67 6.71 19.72
C LEU A 10 -7.44 5.86 19.38
N ARG A 11 -6.46 5.78 20.29
CA ARG A 11 -5.29 4.87 20.14
C ARG A 11 -5.66 3.39 20.17
N ARG A 12 -6.77 3.01 20.81
CA ARG A 12 -7.26 1.63 20.77
C ARG A 12 -7.76 1.21 19.39
N ASN A 13 -8.23 2.14 18.55
CA ASN A 13 -8.58 1.85 17.15
C ASN A 13 -7.36 1.82 16.22
N GLN A 14 -6.19 2.36 16.62
CA GLN A 14 -4.92 2.11 15.91
C GLN A 14 -4.44 0.67 16.01
N ARG A 15 -5.09 -0.20 16.79
CA ARG A 15 -4.84 -1.66 16.70
C ARG A 15 -5.16 -2.23 15.32
N PHE A 16 -5.95 -1.54 14.50
CA PHE A 16 -6.13 -1.90 13.09
C PHE A 16 -4.90 -1.61 12.22
N VAL A 17 -4.02 -0.71 12.68
CA VAL A 17 -2.72 -0.40 12.05
C VAL A 17 -1.61 -1.27 12.63
N ALA A 18 -1.77 -1.78 13.85
CA ALA A 18 -0.79 -2.63 14.53
C ALA A 18 -0.71 -4.07 14.00
N ASP A 19 -1.69 -4.52 13.20
CA ASP A 19 -1.68 -5.84 12.56
C ASP A 19 -1.10 -5.83 11.14
N VAL A 20 -0.58 -4.68 10.69
CA VAL A 20 0.28 -4.66 9.51
C VAL A 20 1.68 -5.00 10.01
N THR A 21 1.95 -6.29 10.17
CA THR A 21 3.31 -6.80 10.32
C THR A 21 4.18 -6.13 9.26
N TYR A 22 5.01 -5.19 9.72
CA TYR A 22 6.01 -4.53 8.90
C TYR A 22 7.08 -5.58 8.63
N ASP A 23 6.80 -6.45 7.68
CA ASP A 23 7.78 -7.39 7.17
C ASP A 23 8.85 -6.55 6.49
N ASP A 24 9.98 -6.44 7.18
CA ASP A 24 11.12 -5.60 6.84
C ASP A 24 11.90 -6.26 5.70
N VAL A 25 11.23 -6.49 4.56
CA VAL A 25 11.84 -7.11 3.39
C VAL A 25 12.42 -5.99 2.54
N ALA A 26 13.74 -5.82 2.66
CA ALA A 26 14.54 -4.90 1.86
C ALA A 26 14.50 -5.31 0.37
N TYR A 27 13.53 -4.80 -0.38
CA TYR A 27 13.43 -5.03 -1.82
C TYR A 27 14.18 -3.95 -2.61
N LYS A 28 15.30 -4.34 -3.22
CA LYS A 28 15.95 -3.58 -4.31
C LYS A 28 15.04 -3.63 -5.55
N LEU A 29 14.46 -2.50 -5.95
CA LEU A 29 13.61 -2.41 -7.14
C LEU A 29 14.43 -1.87 -8.33
N GLU A 30 14.73 -2.72 -9.31
CA GLU A 30 15.03 -2.26 -10.68
C GLU A 30 13.71 -2.11 -11.42
N VAL A 31 13.30 -0.86 -11.64
CA VAL A 31 12.08 -0.52 -12.40
C VAL A 31 12.39 -0.71 -13.88
N GLN A 32 12.03 -1.86 -14.45
CA GLN A 32 11.85 -1.98 -15.90
C GLN A 32 10.37 -1.70 -16.19
N GLU A 33 10.10 -0.55 -16.81
CA GLU A 33 8.78 -0.23 -17.34
C GLU A 33 8.53 -1.07 -18.59
N THR A 34 7.76 -2.14 -18.45
CA THR A 34 7.13 -2.82 -19.58
C THR A 34 5.63 -2.82 -19.31
N VAL A 35 5.00 -1.69 -19.62
CA VAL A 35 3.53 -1.56 -19.54
C VAL A 35 2.97 -2.13 -20.83
N THR A 36 2.55 -3.40 -20.80
CA THR A 36 1.75 -4.00 -21.87
C THR A 36 0.32 -3.46 -21.77
N SER A 37 -0.06 -2.64 -22.75
CA SER A 37 -1.30 -1.84 -22.81
C SER A 37 -2.63 -2.64 -22.93
N SER A 38 -2.74 -3.82 -22.32
CA SER A 38 -3.95 -4.66 -22.45
C SER A 38 -4.29 -5.46 -21.18
N LEU A 39 -3.94 -4.93 -20.00
CA LEU A 39 -4.52 -5.44 -18.76
C LEU A 39 -5.97 -4.97 -18.65
N ASN A 40 -6.92 -5.91 -18.70
CA ASN A 40 -8.32 -5.65 -18.39
C ASN A 40 -8.42 -4.94 -17.03
N THR A 41 -9.11 -3.81 -16.98
CA THR A 41 -9.29 -3.00 -15.76
C THR A 41 -9.81 -3.81 -14.57
N GLU A 42 -10.66 -4.81 -14.84
CA GLU A 42 -11.15 -5.78 -13.85
C GLU A 42 -10.03 -6.61 -13.23
N VAL A 43 -9.06 -7.05 -14.02
CA VAL A 43 -7.91 -7.83 -13.55
C VAL A 43 -7.05 -6.95 -12.64
N LEU A 44 -6.78 -5.70 -13.03
CA LEU A 44 -6.01 -4.76 -12.22
C LEU A 44 -6.71 -4.46 -10.89
N MET A 45 -8.03 -4.20 -10.92
CA MET A 45 -8.82 -4.00 -9.70
C MET A 45 -8.78 -5.23 -8.79
N GLY A 46 -8.88 -6.44 -9.34
CA GLY A 46 -8.73 -7.68 -8.57
C GLY A 46 -7.35 -7.82 -7.92
N LEU A 47 -6.29 -7.42 -8.62
CA LEU A 47 -4.94 -7.42 -8.07
C LEU A 47 -4.79 -6.41 -6.93
N VAL A 48 -5.32 -5.20 -7.09
CA VAL A 48 -5.34 -4.18 -6.03
C VAL A 48 -6.12 -4.66 -4.81
N GLN A 49 -7.28 -5.32 -5.02
CA GLN A 49 -8.07 -5.92 -3.93
C GLN A 49 -7.42 -7.13 -3.28
N SER A 50 -6.40 -7.74 -3.89
CA SER A 50 -5.64 -8.82 -3.26
C SER A 50 -4.50 -8.31 -2.38
N MET A 51 -4.08 -7.04 -2.54
CA MET A 51 -2.93 -6.49 -1.80
C MET A 51 -3.17 -6.47 -0.28
N PRO A 52 -2.11 -6.64 0.53
CA PRO A 52 -2.16 -6.33 1.96
C PRO A 52 -2.69 -4.91 2.21
N THR A 53 -3.48 -4.75 3.27
CA THR A 53 -4.25 -3.52 3.53
C THR A 53 -3.38 -2.26 3.55
N GLY A 54 -2.22 -2.28 4.21
CA GLY A 54 -1.32 -1.11 4.25
C GLY A 54 -0.87 -0.67 2.85
N TYR A 55 -0.44 -1.63 2.02
CA TYR A 55 0.03 -1.35 0.66
C TYR A 55 -1.11 -0.81 -0.21
N ARG A 56 -2.28 -1.41 -0.11
CA ARG A 56 -3.48 -1.00 -0.85
C ARG A 56 -3.90 0.42 -0.52
N VAL A 57 -3.95 0.76 0.76
CA VAL A 57 -4.38 2.09 1.23
C VAL A 57 -3.43 3.16 0.72
N VAL A 58 -2.12 2.97 0.90
CA VAL A 58 -1.13 3.96 0.43
C VAL A 58 -1.11 4.04 -1.10
N PHE A 59 -1.22 2.92 -1.80
CA PHE A 59 -1.31 2.91 -3.26
C PHE A 59 -2.51 3.69 -3.77
N ASN A 60 -3.70 3.46 -3.22
CA ASN A 60 -4.92 4.16 -3.63
C ASN A 60 -4.80 5.67 -3.36
N LEU A 61 -4.40 6.06 -2.15
CA LEU A 61 -4.27 7.47 -1.79
C LEU A 61 -3.24 8.20 -2.67
N PHE A 62 -2.11 7.57 -2.98
CA PHE A 62 -1.07 8.21 -3.79
C PHE A 62 -1.36 8.16 -5.29
N ALA A 63 -1.59 6.96 -5.85
CA ALA A 63 -1.64 6.73 -7.29
C ALA A 63 -3.02 6.98 -7.91
N ILE A 64 -4.09 6.91 -7.13
CA ILE A 64 -5.47 7.10 -7.62
C ILE A 64 -6.00 8.47 -7.19
N GLU A 65 -5.90 8.78 -5.90
CA GLU A 65 -6.46 10.02 -5.34
C GLU A 65 -5.49 11.22 -5.44
N GLY A 66 -4.19 10.97 -5.67
CA GLY A 66 -3.20 12.03 -5.90
C GLY A 66 -2.64 12.70 -4.65
N PHE A 67 -2.81 12.13 -3.46
CA PHE A 67 -2.22 12.64 -2.23
C PHE A 67 -0.70 12.51 -2.23
N SER A 68 -0.01 13.45 -1.59
CA SER A 68 1.41 13.35 -1.30
C SER A 68 1.69 12.34 -0.18
N HIS A 69 2.92 11.81 -0.13
CA HIS A 69 3.32 10.91 0.97
C HIS A 69 3.27 11.59 2.35
N GLN A 70 3.43 12.91 2.39
CA GLN A 70 3.30 13.69 3.62
C GLN A 70 1.85 13.71 4.13
N GLU A 71 0.89 14.03 3.26
CA GLU A 71 -0.54 14.05 3.61
C GLU A 71 -1.02 12.65 4.04
N ILE A 72 -0.58 11.61 3.34
CA ILE A 72 -0.88 10.22 3.70
C ILE A 72 -0.31 9.87 5.08
N ALA A 73 0.92 10.30 5.37
CA ALA A 73 1.57 10.05 6.65
C ALA A 73 0.82 10.72 7.81
N GLU A 74 0.42 11.98 7.63
CA GLU A 74 -0.39 12.73 8.59
C GLU A 74 -1.76 12.08 8.82
N GLN A 75 -2.45 11.68 7.75
CA GLN A 75 -3.77 11.06 7.83
C GLN A 75 -3.75 9.67 8.47
N MET A 76 -2.72 8.88 8.19
CA MET A 76 -2.60 7.50 8.68
C MET A 76 -1.86 7.40 10.03
N GLY A 77 -1.27 8.50 10.51
CA GLY A 77 -0.46 8.50 11.73
C GLY A 77 0.82 7.66 11.61
N ILE A 78 1.40 7.60 10.40
CA ILE A 78 2.65 6.90 10.10
C ILE A 78 3.74 7.91 9.69
N SER A 79 4.99 7.47 9.50
CA SER A 79 6.02 8.36 8.96
C SER A 79 5.93 8.49 7.44
N GLU A 80 6.44 9.58 6.88
CA GLU A 80 6.51 9.76 5.42
C GLU A 80 7.35 8.66 4.74
N SER A 81 8.43 8.20 5.39
CA SER A 81 9.24 7.08 4.90
C SER A 81 8.48 5.74 4.96
N THR A 82 7.63 5.56 5.96
CA THR A 82 6.66 4.45 6.09
C THR A 82 5.69 4.48 4.90
N SER A 83 5.13 5.64 4.54
CA SER A 83 4.28 5.80 3.34
C SER A 83 5.03 5.48 2.04
N LYS A 84 6.21 6.06 1.82
CA LYS A 84 7.05 5.80 0.64
C LYS A 84 7.39 4.31 0.49
N SER A 85 7.78 3.65 1.58
CA SER A 85 8.11 2.22 1.56
C SER A 85 6.89 1.33 1.27
N GLN A 86 5.71 1.63 1.83
CA GLN A 86 4.47 0.90 1.49
C GLN A 86 4.10 1.06 0.02
N TYR A 87 4.25 2.26 -0.54
CA TYR A 87 3.97 2.49 -1.96
C TYR A 87 4.91 1.68 -2.87
N LEU A 88 6.21 1.66 -2.57
CA LEU A 88 7.18 0.85 -3.31
C LEU A 88 6.85 -0.64 -3.24
N ARG A 89 6.48 -1.15 -2.06
CA ARG A 89 6.04 -2.54 -1.88
C ARG A 89 4.73 -2.83 -2.61
N ALA A 90 3.79 -1.89 -2.65
CA ALA A 90 2.56 -2.02 -3.43
C ALA A 90 2.85 -2.19 -4.92
N ARG A 91 3.78 -1.37 -5.48
CA ARG A 91 4.22 -1.52 -6.87
C ARG A 91 4.90 -2.86 -7.13
N ALA A 92 5.78 -3.29 -6.22
CA ALA A 92 6.47 -4.58 -6.33
C ALA A 92 5.47 -5.75 -6.33
N TYR A 93 4.50 -5.72 -5.41
CA TYR A 93 3.44 -6.70 -5.32
C TYR A 93 2.62 -6.78 -6.61
N LEU A 94 2.20 -5.62 -7.14
CA LEU A 94 1.44 -5.57 -8.39
C LEU A 94 2.25 -6.15 -9.55
N ARG A 95 3.52 -5.78 -9.69
CA ARG A 95 4.40 -6.32 -10.73
C ARG A 95 4.51 -7.84 -10.66
N GLN A 96 4.82 -8.38 -9.48
CA GLN A 96 4.94 -9.83 -9.28
C GLN A 96 3.65 -10.55 -9.70
N ARG A 97 2.49 -10.02 -9.30
CA ARG A 97 1.20 -10.65 -9.64
C ARG A 97 0.81 -10.51 -11.10
N ILE A 98 1.23 -9.43 -11.77
CA ILE A 98 1.05 -9.26 -13.21
C ILE A 98 1.94 -10.28 -13.94
N GLU A 99 3.21 -10.40 -13.57
CA GLU A 99 4.15 -11.38 -14.15
C GLU A 99 3.63 -12.81 -13.96
N GLU A 100 3.17 -13.19 -12.76
CA GLU A 100 2.57 -14.51 -12.50
C GLU A 100 1.34 -14.78 -13.38
N LYS A 101 0.49 -13.77 -13.61
CA LYS A 101 -0.70 -13.91 -14.46
C LYS A 101 -0.39 -13.96 -15.95
N ASP A 102 0.71 -13.35 -16.38
CA ASP A 102 1.14 -13.36 -17.78
C ASP A 102 1.78 -14.72 -18.12
N HIS A 103 2.57 -15.30 -17.20
CA HIS A 103 3.16 -16.64 -17.36
C HIS A 103 2.16 -17.78 -17.14
N GLY A 104 1.02 -17.53 -16.50
CA GLY A 104 -0.04 -18.53 -16.29
C GLY A 104 -1.01 -18.72 -17.47
N LYS A 105 -0.71 -18.17 -18.66
CA LYS A 105 -1.51 -18.31 -19.89
C LYS A 105 -0.98 -19.37 -20.88
N GLU A 106 -0.07 -20.24 -20.46
CA GLU A 106 0.33 -21.44 -21.23
C GLU A 106 -0.39 -22.70 -20.75
#